data_AF-A0A0R1WK44-F1
#
_entry.id   AF-A0A0R1WK44-F1
#
_cell.length_a   1.000
_cell.length_b   1.000
_cell.length_c   1.000
_cell.angle_alpha   90.00
_cell.angle_beta   90.00
_cell.angle_gamma   90.00
#
_symmetry.space_group_name_H-M   'P 1'
#
loop_
_entity.id
_entity.type
_entity.pdbx_description
1 polymer ?
#
loop_
_entity_poly.entity_id
_entity_poly.type
_entity_poly.pdbx_seq_one_letter_code
_entity_poly.pdbx_strand_id
1 'polypeptide(L)'
;MKKNKLASILIALTITIICGFSTNNISTKAATRPTFFVRNVTKLYTSEGKLISNRALGPYTTWAVGKVGFIDGSNYAQVATNEYVFVGDGQIYNDNPDDDVQLTNYKPDINKINEYVVKYVNAIHAANGTQPVHTSADFISYANQRAAQQTKGHLDHSTATRETSENLSSDGYHYLLFWGYVHSDKDVAYYLLKSWYDETFNMWSYVGTRGHFGHRAAIIYSGPTVAVGMSDDAASFVADWAPGNDFMNLYNYTGTSPDTKFVSKDSVQ
;
A
#
# COMPACT_ATOMS: atom_id res chain seq x y z
N MET A 1 -38.79 -68.24 -48.64
CA MET A 1 -38.07 -69.13 -47.69
C MET A 1 -36.86 -68.33 -47.21
N LYS A 2 -36.64 -67.95 -45.95
CA LYS A 2 -36.93 -68.55 -44.64
C LYS A 2 -37.62 -67.53 -43.70
N LYS A 3 -38.48 -68.04 -42.82
CA LYS A 3 -39.07 -67.34 -41.66
C LYS A 3 -38.07 -67.36 -40.48
N ASN A 4 -38.18 -66.41 -39.56
CA ASN A 4 -38.19 -66.59 -38.09
C ASN A 4 -38.56 -65.25 -37.44
N LYS A 5 -39.80 -65.09 -36.94
CA LYS A 5 -40.23 -65.23 -35.52
C LYS A 5 -39.69 -64.08 -34.64
N LEU A 6 -40.54 -63.11 -34.29
CA LEU A 6 -41.35 -63.00 -33.05
C LEU A 6 -40.60 -62.22 -31.95
N ALA A 7 -41.18 -61.09 -31.53
CA ALA A 7 -41.54 -60.78 -30.13
C ALA A 7 -41.54 -59.27 -29.89
N SER A 8 -42.61 -58.85 -29.24
CA SER A 8 -43.02 -57.47 -29.01
C SER A 8 -42.45 -56.92 -27.68
N ILE A 9 -42.58 -55.58 -27.53
CA ILE A 9 -42.69 -54.82 -26.26
C ILE A 9 -41.37 -54.55 -25.52
N LEU A 10 -40.98 -53.27 -25.37
CA LEU A 10 -41.15 -52.51 -24.12
C LEU A 10 -40.64 -51.06 -24.29
N ILE A 11 -41.45 -50.11 -23.83
CA ILE A 11 -41.10 -48.70 -23.64
C ILE A 11 -40.06 -48.60 -22.52
N ALA A 12 -38.96 -47.88 -22.75
CA ALA A 12 -38.15 -47.33 -21.67
C ALA A 12 -37.63 -45.95 -22.10
N LEU A 13 -38.28 -44.92 -21.55
CA LEU A 13 -37.84 -43.54 -21.56
C LEU A 13 -36.62 -43.43 -20.63
N THR A 14 -35.40 -43.49 -21.16
CA THR A 14 -34.20 -43.12 -20.39
C THR A 14 -33.81 -41.70 -20.74
N ILE A 15 -34.23 -40.75 -19.90
CA ILE A 15 -33.62 -39.42 -19.82
C ILE A 15 -32.18 -39.64 -19.38
N THR A 16 -31.23 -39.47 -20.30
CA THR A 16 -29.82 -39.44 -19.93
C THR A 16 -29.54 -38.04 -19.40
N ILE A 17 -29.50 -37.90 -18.07
CA ILE A 17 -28.93 -36.72 -17.43
C ILE A 17 -27.43 -36.74 -17.76
N ILE A 18 -27.01 -35.91 -18.70
CA ILE A 18 -25.60 -35.57 -18.86
C ILE A 18 -25.27 -34.58 -17.74
N CYS A 19 -24.95 -35.10 -16.55
CA CYS A 19 -24.12 -34.34 -15.61
C CYS A 19 -22.68 -34.46 -16.13
N GLY A 20 -22.25 -33.47 -16.91
CA GLY A 20 -20.85 -33.33 -17.28
C GLY A 20 -20.02 -33.12 -16.02
N PHE A 21 -19.26 -34.14 -15.62
CA PHE A 21 -18.18 -34.00 -14.66
C PHE A 21 -17.05 -33.20 -15.32
N SER A 22 -16.93 -31.92 -14.99
CA SER A 22 -15.74 -31.13 -15.33
C SER A 22 -14.58 -31.58 -14.44
N THR A 23 -13.59 -32.23 -15.03
CA THR A 23 -12.29 -32.46 -14.38
C THR A 23 -11.43 -31.23 -14.61
N ASN A 24 -11.18 -30.45 -13.55
CA ASN A 24 -10.23 -29.35 -13.60
C ASN A 24 -8.81 -29.93 -13.61
N ASN A 25 -8.20 -29.99 -14.79
CA ASN A 25 -6.76 -30.16 -14.91
C ASN A 25 -6.09 -28.87 -14.44
N ILE A 26 -5.61 -28.82 -13.20
CA ILE A 26 -4.73 -27.75 -12.74
C ILE A 26 -3.34 -28.03 -13.34
N SER A 27 -3.04 -27.36 -14.45
CA SER A 27 -1.68 -27.25 -14.97
C SER A 27 -0.88 -26.36 -14.01
N THR A 28 0.12 -26.91 -13.32
CA THR A 28 1.04 -26.10 -12.52
C THR A 28 2.01 -25.38 -13.45
N LYS A 29 1.77 -24.10 -13.74
CA LYS A 29 2.71 -23.19 -14.40
C LYS A 29 3.93 -22.98 -13.49
N ALA A 30 5.14 -23.16 -14.00
CA ALA A 30 6.35 -22.72 -13.31
C ALA A 30 6.35 -21.19 -13.21
N ALA A 31 6.62 -20.64 -12.02
CA ALA A 31 6.65 -19.19 -11.81
C ALA A 31 7.77 -18.54 -12.65
N THR A 32 7.39 -17.76 -13.67
CA THR A 32 8.33 -17.01 -14.48
C THR A 32 8.82 -15.78 -13.70
N ARG A 33 10.15 -15.59 -13.62
CA ARG A 33 10.75 -14.48 -12.85
C ARG A 33 10.61 -13.16 -13.63
N PRO A 34 10.30 -12.03 -12.96
CA PRO A 34 10.27 -10.72 -13.61
C PRO A 34 11.65 -10.39 -14.18
N THR A 35 11.69 -9.57 -15.22
CA THR A 35 12.93 -9.12 -15.85
C THR A 35 13.00 -7.61 -15.97
N PHE A 36 14.20 -7.04 -15.99
CA PHE A 36 14.47 -5.62 -16.19
C PHE A 36 15.24 -5.44 -17.50
N PHE A 37 14.62 -4.76 -18.46
CA PHE A 37 15.22 -4.37 -19.71
C PHE A 37 15.91 -3.02 -19.58
N VAL A 38 17.20 -3.01 -19.88
CA VAL A 38 18.10 -1.87 -19.72
C VAL A 38 18.05 -0.99 -20.99
N ARG A 39 17.74 0.31 -20.87
CA ARG A 39 17.63 1.21 -22.05
C ARG A 39 18.93 1.91 -22.42
N ASN A 40 19.77 2.20 -21.43
CA ASN A 40 21.06 2.87 -21.56
C ASN A 40 22.06 2.24 -20.57
N VAL A 41 23.32 2.69 -20.53
CA VAL A 41 24.26 2.18 -19.51
C VAL A 41 23.75 2.54 -18.11
N THR A 42 23.30 1.53 -17.35
CA THR A 42 22.65 1.72 -16.04
C THR A 42 23.61 1.47 -14.88
N LYS A 43 23.69 2.43 -13.97
CA LYS A 43 24.53 2.34 -12.77
C LYS A 43 23.92 1.38 -11.75
N LEU A 44 24.79 0.80 -10.92
CA LEU A 44 24.41 -0.12 -9.86
C LEU A 44 24.63 0.53 -8.49
N TYR A 45 23.75 0.21 -7.56
CA TYR A 45 23.74 0.76 -6.21
C TYR A 45 23.65 -0.39 -5.20
N THR A 46 24.22 -0.21 -4.01
CA THR A 46 24.02 -1.13 -2.88
C THR A 46 22.63 -0.89 -2.25
N SER A 47 22.19 -1.79 -1.37
CA SER A 47 20.95 -1.64 -0.60
C SER A 47 20.90 -0.38 0.26
N GLU A 48 22.06 0.20 0.57
CA GLU A 48 22.22 1.44 1.33
C GLU A 48 22.32 2.69 0.43
N GLY A 49 22.09 2.56 -0.88
CA GLY A 49 22.11 3.69 -1.82
C GLY A 49 23.50 4.08 -2.32
N LYS A 50 24.55 3.33 -1.96
CA LYS A 50 25.91 3.64 -2.39
C LYS A 50 26.15 3.23 -3.83
N LEU A 51 26.66 4.15 -4.65
CA LEU A 51 27.05 3.87 -6.03
C LEU A 51 28.19 2.82 -6.11
N ILE A 52 27.99 1.81 -6.94
CA ILE A 52 29.00 0.82 -7.33
C ILE A 52 29.66 1.34 -8.62
N SER A 53 30.89 1.83 -8.52
CA SER A 53 31.55 2.56 -9.61
C SER A 53 32.34 1.70 -10.59
N ASN A 54 32.61 0.44 -10.25
CA ASN A 54 33.46 -0.46 -11.04
C ASN A 54 32.69 -1.33 -12.04
N ARG A 55 31.35 -1.27 -12.07
CA ARG A 55 30.50 -2.00 -13.02
C ARG A 55 29.14 -1.34 -13.22
N ALA A 56 28.51 -1.66 -14.35
CA ALA A 56 27.20 -1.17 -14.77
C ALA A 56 26.52 -2.22 -15.65
N LEU A 57 25.21 -2.11 -15.85
CA LEU A 57 24.53 -2.93 -16.84
C LEU A 57 24.68 -2.34 -18.24
N GLY A 58 24.93 -3.21 -19.22
CA GLY A 58 25.03 -2.81 -20.61
C GLY A 58 23.66 -2.43 -21.20
N PRO A 59 23.59 -1.46 -22.13
CA PRO A 59 22.35 -1.10 -22.79
C PRO A 59 21.77 -2.29 -23.57
N TYR A 60 20.43 -2.35 -23.67
CA TYR A 60 19.66 -3.37 -24.38
C TYR A 60 19.86 -4.80 -23.88
N THR A 61 20.18 -4.95 -22.59
CA THR A 61 20.25 -6.25 -21.92
C THR A 61 19.04 -6.46 -21.02
N THR A 62 18.64 -7.71 -20.83
CA THR A 62 17.52 -8.09 -19.97
C THR A 62 18.04 -8.89 -18.79
N TRP A 63 17.68 -8.48 -17.58
CA TRP A 63 18.18 -9.06 -16.34
C TRP A 63 17.04 -9.65 -15.54
N ALA A 64 17.21 -10.85 -14.99
CA ALA A 64 16.26 -11.38 -14.03
C ALA A 64 16.23 -10.47 -12.80
N VAL A 65 15.03 -10.05 -12.42
CA VAL A 65 14.81 -9.20 -11.26
C VAL A 65 14.50 -10.09 -10.07
N GLY A 66 15.13 -9.74 -8.94
CA GLY A 66 14.76 -10.22 -7.62
C GLY A 66 13.70 -9.30 -7.03
N LYS A 67 14.09 -8.51 -6.04
CA LYS A 67 13.24 -7.56 -5.33
C LYS A 67 13.13 -6.24 -6.09
N VAL A 68 12.01 -5.54 -5.98
CA VAL A 68 11.85 -4.15 -6.45
C VAL A 68 11.41 -3.31 -5.26
N GLY A 69 11.95 -2.11 -5.06
CA GLY A 69 11.66 -1.28 -3.89
C GLY A 69 12.45 0.02 -3.83
N PHE A 70 12.28 0.79 -2.77
CA PHE A 70 12.90 2.12 -2.64
C PHE A 70 14.25 2.09 -1.94
N ILE A 71 15.20 2.87 -2.46
CA ILE A 71 16.46 3.23 -1.80
C ILE A 71 16.55 4.76 -1.86
N ASP A 72 16.67 5.42 -0.71
CA ASP A 72 16.67 6.90 -0.59
C ASP A 72 15.52 7.59 -1.36
N GLY A 73 14.31 7.01 -1.31
CA GLY A 73 13.11 7.56 -1.95
C GLY A 73 13.03 7.37 -3.47
N SER A 74 14.00 6.70 -4.10
CA SER A 74 13.98 6.34 -5.52
C SER A 74 13.76 4.84 -5.74
N ASN A 75 13.07 4.44 -6.80
CA ASN A 75 12.72 3.03 -7.05
C ASN A 75 13.89 2.27 -7.70
N TYR A 76 14.23 1.12 -7.13
CA TYR A 76 15.29 0.23 -7.59
C TYR A 76 14.83 -1.21 -7.74
N ALA A 77 15.40 -1.92 -8.73
CA ALA A 77 15.23 -3.35 -8.92
C ALA A 77 16.53 -4.09 -8.61
N GLN A 78 16.45 -5.18 -7.87
CA GLN A 78 17.59 -6.02 -7.54
C GLN A 78 17.92 -6.90 -8.74
N VAL A 79 19.14 -6.76 -9.25
CA VAL A 79 19.66 -7.56 -10.37
C VAL A 79 20.72 -8.56 -9.92
N ALA A 80 21.33 -8.33 -8.75
CA ALA A 80 22.24 -9.28 -8.09
C ALA A 80 22.27 -9.08 -6.56
N THR A 81 23.06 -9.90 -5.85
CA THR A 81 23.26 -9.74 -4.41
C THR A 81 23.85 -8.37 -4.10
N ASN A 82 23.12 -7.57 -3.30
CA ASN A 82 23.48 -6.19 -2.97
C ASN A 82 23.69 -5.27 -4.19
N GLU A 83 22.97 -5.52 -5.29
CA GLU A 83 23.06 -4.68 -6.47
C GLU A 83 21.70 -4.37 -7.05
N TYR A 84 21.47 -3.08 -7.15
CA TYR A 84 20.19 -2.49 -7.42
C TYR A 84 20.34 -1.50 -8.57
N VAL A 85 19.47 -1.62 -9.55
CA VAL A 85 19.38 -0.67 -10.67
C VAL A 85 18.27 0.30 -10.41
N PHE A 86 18.48 1.57 -10.73
CA PHE A 86 17.41 2.53 -10.71
C PHE A 86 16.39 2.15 -11.79
N VAL A 87 15.13 1.94 -11.39
CA VAL A 87 14.08 1.45 -12.31
C VAL A 87 13.84 2.43 -13.46
N GLY A 88 14.08 3.73 -13.25
CA GLY A 88 13.96 4.75 -14.29
C GLY A 88 14.96 4.62 -15.44
N ASP A 89 16.04 3.86 -15.29
CA ASP A 89 17.02 3.60 -16.36
C ASP A 89 16.59 2.45 -17.31
N GLY A 90 15.42 1.84 -17.06
CA GLY A 90 14.92 0.70 -17.83
C GLY A 90 13.43 0.44 -17.70
N GLN A 91 13.02 -0.81 -17.88
CA GLN A 91 11.63 -1.24 -17.79
C GLN A 91 11.54 -2.66 -17.23
N ILE A 92 10.62 -2.89 -16.30
CA ILE A 92 10.34 -4.24 -15.76
C ILE A 92 9.26 -4.93 -16.59
N TYR A 93 9.48 -6.20 -16.93
CA TYR A 93 8.55 -7.08 -17.64
C TYR A 93 8.25 -8.33 -16.81
N ASN A 94 6.97 -8.69 -16.71
CA ASN A 94 6.53 -9.95 -16.12
C ASN A 94 6.08 -10.88 -17.26
N ASP A 95 6.68 -12.06 -17.38
CA ASP A 95 6.35 -13.03 -18.44
C ASP A 95 5.14 -13.92 -18.08
N ASN A 96 4.24 -13.47 -17.19
CA ASN A 96 2.96 -14.12 -16.94
C ASN A 96 1.81 -13.10 -17.11
N PRO A 97 0.89 -13.30 -18.06
CA PRO A 97 -0.20 -12.34 -18.31
C PRO A 97 -1.30 -12.31 -17.23
N ASP A 98 -1.29 -13.21 -16.24
CA ASP A 98 -2.42 -13.44 -15.33
C ASP A 98 -2.08 -13.70 -13.84
N ASP A 99 -0.84 -13.56 -13.38
CA ASP A 99 -0.55 -13.71 -11.93
C ASP A 99 0.29 -12.56 -11.37
N ASP A 100 -0.32 -11.88 -10.41
CA ASP A 100 0.27 -10.87 -9.53
C ASP A 100 1.34 -11.53 -8.64
N VAL A 101 2.51 -10.92 -8.53
CA VAL A 101 3.66 -11.48 -7.79
C VAL A 101 3.37 -11.46 -6.28
N GLN A 102 3.38 -12.61 -5.59
CA GLN A 102 3.30 -12.63 -4.13
C GLN A 102 4.57 -12.03 -3.49
N LEU A 103 4.40 -10.86 -2.88
CA LEU A 103 5.39 -10.10 -2.12
C LEU A 103 5.17 -10.32 -0.61
N THR A 104 6.08 -11.09 0.01
CA THR A 104 6.18 -11.35 1.47
C THR A 104 5.04 -12.16 2.12
N ASN A 105 5.36 -13.07 3.06
CA ASN A 105 4.35 -13.74 3.91
C ASN A 105 3.78 -12.80 5.00
N TYR A 106 4.13 -11.51 4.98
CA TYR A 106 3.66 -10.55 5.96
C TYR A 106 2.18 -10.25 5.69
N LYS A 107 1.36 -10.54 6.70
CA LYS A 107 -0.06 -10.21 6.69
C LYS A 107 -0.30 -9.10 7.73
N PRO A 108 -0.64 -7.88 7.29
CA PRO A 108 -0.97 -6.78 8.18
C PRO A 108 -2.07 -7.13 9.19
N ASP A 109 -1.87 -6.74 10.44
CA ASP A 109 -2.87 -6.78 11.50
C ASP A 109 -3.25 -5.36 11.89
N ILE A 110 -4.46 -4.95 11.51
CA ILE A 110 -4.92 -3.57 11.71
C ILE A 110 -4.93 -3.14 13.18
N ASN A 111 -5.09 -4.08 14.12
CA ASN A 111 -5.06 -3.75 15.55
C ASN A 111 -3.63 -3.43 15.99
N LYS A 112 -2.65 -4.25 15.59
CA LYS A 112 -1.24 -4.02 15.88
C LYS A 112 -0.71 -2.78 15.18
N ILE A 113 -1.15 -2.53 13.95
CA ILE A 113 -0.85 -1.28 13.23
C ILE A 113 -1.33 -0.09 14.08
N ASN A 114 -2.57 -0.13 14.59
CA ASN A 114 -3.10 0.93 15.43
C ASN A 114 -2.35 1.09 16.77
N GLU A 115 -1.88 0.00 17.38
CA GLU A 115 -0.98 0.09 18.54
C GLU A 115 0.30 0.88 18.21
N TYR A 116 0.94 0.61 17.06
CA TYR A 116 2.10 1.37 16.61
C TYR A 116 1.76 2.80 16.20
N VAL A 117 0.61 3.04 15.57
CA VAL A 117 0.14 4.39 15.23
C VAL A 117 0.00 5.24 16.50
N VAL A 118 -0.63 4.73 17.55
CA VAL A 118 -0.74 5.46 18.82
C VAL A 118 0.63 5.77 19.41
N LYS A 119 1.57 4.80 19.39
CA LYS A 119 2.94 5.03 19.86
C LYS A 119 3.65 6.14 19.06
N TYR A 120 3.59 6.10 17.73
CA TYR A 120 4.21 7.12 16.88
C TYR A 120 3.54 8.48 16.98
N VAL A 121 2.20 8.55 16.99
CA VAL A 121 1.46 9.80 17.15
C VAL A 121 1.79 10.43 18.50
N ASN A 122 1.85 9.65 19.58
CA ASN A 122 2.28 10.17 20.88
C ASN A 122 3.73 10.68 20.89
N ALA A 123 4.64 10.03 20.15
CA ALA A 123 6.01 10.51 19.99
C ALA A 123 6.06 11.82 19.19
N ILE A 124 5.24 11.96 18.14
CA ILE A 124 5.07 13.19 17.36
C ILE A 124 4.47 14.29 18.24
N HIS A 125 3.45 13.98 19.03
CA HIS A 125 2.81 14.94 19.92
C HIS A 125 3.78 15.47 20.98
N ALA A 126 4.57 14.59 21.60
CA ALA A 126 5.62 14.98 22.52
C ALA A 126 6.66 15.91 21.86
N ALA A 127 7.03 15.66 20.60
CA ALA A 127 7.98 16.50 19.86
C ALA A 127 7.42 17.89 19.51
N ASN A 128 6.09 18.02 19.37
CA ASN A 128 5.39 19.25 18.98
C ASN A 128 4.63 19.93 20.14
N GLY A 129 4.67 19.37 21.35
CA GLY A 129 4.02 19.94 22.54
C GLY A 129 2.50 19.76 22.60
N THR A 130 1.94 18.74 21.92
CA THR A 130 0.50 18.44 21.94
C THR A 130 0.16 17.28 22.89
N GLN A 131 -1.12 17.14 23.25
CA GLN A 131 -1.58 16.17 24.25
C GLN A 131 -1.55 14.74 23.73
N PRO A 132 -1.24 13.73 24.55
CA PRO A 132 -1.23 12.35 24.11
C PRO A 132 -2.62 11.86 23.71
N VAL A 133 -2.64 10.85 22.84
CA VAL A 133 -3.83 10.19 22.30
C VAL A 133 -3.87 8.71 22.66
N HIS A 134 -5.06 8.14 22.46
CA HIS A 134 -5.31 6.71 22.55
C HIS A 134 -6.15 6.25 21.35
N THR A 135 -6.37 4.94 21.23
CA THR A 135 -7.27 4.36 20.21
C THR A 135 -8.42 3.62 20.88
N SER A 136 -9.46 3.29 20.11
CA SER A 136 -10.59 2.48 20.54
C SER A 136 -11.06 1.57 19.42
N ALA A 137 -11.69 0.43 19.76
CA ALA A 137 -12.23 -0.49 18.77
C ALA A 137 -13.27 0.17 17.86
N ASP A 138 -14.07 1.10 18.40
CA ASP A 138 -15.04 1.88 17.62
C ASP A 138 -14.34 2.81 16.61
N PHE A 139 -13.26 3.48 17.00
CA PHE A 139 -12.47 4.32 16.09
C PHE A 139 -11.78 3.50 15.00
N ILE A 140 -11.22 2.34 15.33
CA ILE A 140 -10.63 1.42 14.34
C ILE A 140 -11.70 0.94 13.35
N SER A 141 -12.90 0.59 13.84
CA SER A 141 -14.02 0.20 12.98
C SER A 141 -14.44 1.34 12.05
N TYR A 142 -14.55 2.56 12.59
CA TYR A 142 -14.91 3.73 11.79
C TYR A 142 -13.83 4.06 10.75
N ALA A 143 -12.55 4.01 11.13
CA ALA A 143 -11.45 4.21 10.20
C ALA A 143 -11.49 3.19 9.05
N ASN A 144 -11.70 1.90 9.34
CA ASN A 144 -11.83 0.87 8.32
C ASN A 144 -13.02 1.12 7.39
N GLN A 145 -14.17 1.55 7.94
CA GLN A 145 -15.30 1.98 7.13
C GLN A 145 -14.90 3.13 6.18
N ARG A 146 -14.18 4.13 6.69
CA ARG A 146 -13.71 5.27 5.89
C ARG A 146 -12.78 4.83 4.77
N ALA A 147 -11.83 3.94 5.05
CA ALA A 147 -10.93 3.39 4.01
C ALA A 147 -11.69 2.55 2.97
N ALA A 148 -12.71 1.79 3.37
CA ALA A 148 -13.54 1.01 2.46
C ALA A 148 -14.47 1.85 1.56
N GLN A 149 -14.74 3.10 1.93
CA GLN A 149 -15.52 4.05 1.14
C GLN A 149 -14.69 4.76 0.06
N GLN A 150 -13.36 4.64 0.11
CA GLN A 150 -12.48 5.23 -0.88
C GLN A 150 -12.19 4.25 -2.00
N THR A 151 -11.83 4.78 -3.17
CA THR A 151 -11.36 3.96 -4.30
C THR A 151 -10.04 4.48 -4.81
N LYS A 152 -9.29 3.63 -5.52
CA LYS A 152 -7.96 3.99 -6.04
C LYS A 152 -8.04 5.25 -6.91
N GLY A 153 -7.35 6.31 -6.48
CA GLY A 153 -7.31 7.61 -7.19
C GLY A 153 -8.54 8.50 -7.00
N HIS A 154 -9.53 8.07 -6.19
CA HIS A 154 -10.70 8.89 -5.86
C HIS A 154 -10.94 8.87 -4.34
N LEU A 155 -10.51 9.95 -3.69
CA LEU A 155 -10.65 10.17 -2.25
C LEU A 155 -11.73 11.23 -2.01
N ASP A 156 -12.66 10.94 -1.10
CA ASP A 156 -13.82 11.79 -0.80
C ASP A 156 -14.11 11.86 0.71
N HIS A 157 -13.90 13.05 1.26
CA HIS A 157 -14.20 13.38 2.65
C HIS A 157 -15.70 13.59 2.92
N SER A 158 -16.50 13.93 1.90
CA SER A 158 -17.91 14.31 2.07
C SER A 158 -18.82 13.16 2.51
N THR A 159 -18.34 11.92 2.38
CA THR A 159 -19.06 10.70 2.79
C THR A 159 -18.86 10.34 4.26
N ALA A 160 -18.04 11.09 5.00
CA ALA A 160 -17.85 10.90 6.43
C ALA A 160 -19.18 11.14 7.19
N THR A 161 -19.52 10.21 8.08
CA THR A 161 -20.76 10.28 8.89
C THR A 161 -20.53 10.81 10.30
N ARG A 162 -19.27 11.05 10.67
CA ARG A 162 -18.86 11.64 11.94
C ARG A 162 -18.00 12.87 11.69
N GLU A 163 -18.16 13.87 12.54
CA GLU A 163 -17.31 15.05 12.54
C GLU A 163 -15.95 14.74 13.19
N THR A 164 -15.06 14.15 12.41
CA THR A 164 -13.68 13.82 12.81
C THR A 164 -12.69 14.55 11.92
N SER A 165 -11.49 14.81 12.44
CA SER A 165 -10.35 15.11 11.58
C SER A 165 -10.03 13.86 10.75
N GLU A 166 -9.73 14.03 9.47
CA GLU A 166 -9.52 12.90 8.55
C GLU A 166 -8.39 13.17 7.56
N ASN A 167 -7.50 12.19 7.43
CA ASN A 167 -6.62 12.05 6.26
C ASN A 167 -7.03 10.82 5.47
N LEU A 168 -6.92 10.91 4.15
CA LEU A 168 -7.16 9.81 3.23
C LEU A 168 -5.91 9.58 2.37
N SER A 169 -5.68 8.34 1.94
CA SER A 169 -4.65 7.99 0.98
C SER A 169 -5.13 6.84 0.09
N SER A 170 -4.64 6.79 -1.15
CA SER A 170 -4.78 5.62 -2.03
C SER A 170 -3.73 4.52 -1.75
N ASP A 171 -2.94 4.66 -0.68
CA ASP A 171 -1.95 3.68 -0.24
C ASP A 171 -2.61 2.57 0.60
N GLY A 172 -3.47 1.76 -0.02
CA GLY A 172 -4.10 0.59 0.59
C GLY A 172 -3.16 -0.61 0.74
N TYR A 173 -3.67 -1.75 1.23
CA TYR A 173 -2.86 -2.97 1.43
C TYR A 173 -2.17 -3.44 0.14
N HIS A 174 -2.86 -3.39 -1.00
CA HIS A 174 -2.26 -3.77 -2.30
C HIS A 174 -1.08 -2.86 -2.60
N TYR A 175 -1.23 -1.55 -2.42
CA TYR A 175 -0.12 -0.63 -2.66
C TYR A 175 1.04 -0.86 -1.68
N LEU A 176 0.76 -0.97 -0.38
CA LEU A 176 1.82 -1.07 0.63
C LEU A 176 2.62 -2.37 0.52
N LEU A 177 1.93 -3.50 0.34
CA LEU A 177 2.58 -4.80 0.23
C LEU A 177 3.37 -4.94 -1.08
N PHE A 178 2.91 -4.31 -2.15
CA PHE A 178 3.59 -4.40 -3.44
C PHE A 178 4.67 -3.32 -3.66
N TRP A 179 4.45 -2.11 -3.17
CA TRP A 179 5.24 -0.91 -3.49
C TRP A 179 5.75 -0.16 -2.26
N GLY A 180 5.04 -0.19 -1.14
CA GLY A 180 5.40 0.52 0.10
C GLY A 180 6.56 -0.09 0.90
N TYR A 181 7.03 -1.29 0.51
CA TYR A 181 8.17 -1.98 1.12
C TYR A 181 8.02 -2.21 2.64
N VAL A 182 6.80 -2.51 3.08
CA VAL A 182 6.45 -2.79 4.49
C VAL A 182 6.60 -4.28 4.80
N HIS A 183 7.22 -4.60 5.94
CA HIS A 183 7.47 -5.98 6.37
C HIS A 183 6.94 -6.31 7.77
N SER A 184 6.30 -5.33 8.43
CA SER A 184 5.73 -5.45 9.77
C SER A 184 4.64 -4.41 10.01
N ASP A 185 3.80 -4.61 11.03
CA ASP A 185 2.76 -3.66 11.42
C ASP A 185 3.35 -2.29 11.79
N LYS A 186 4.57 -2.29 12.35
CA LYS A 186 5.35 -1.09 12.64
C LYS A 186 5.74 -0.34 11.37
N ASP A 187 6.11 -1.06 10.31
CA ASP A 187 6.48 -0.44 9.03
C ASP A 187 5.27 0.21 8.37
N VAL A 188 4.11 -0.44 8.41
CA VAL A 188 2.85 0.10 7.89
C VAL A 188 2.48 1.38 8.65
N ALA A 189 2.47 1.34 9.98
CA ALA A 189 2.17 2.51 10.80
C ALA A 189 3.10 3.69 10.50
N TYR A 190 4.41 3.43 10.43
CA TYR A 190 5.39 4.47 10.13
C TYR A 190 5.23 5.02 8.71
N TYR A 191 5.03 4.15 7.71
CA TYR A 191 4.84 4.53 6.31
C TYR A 191 3.65 5.47 6.16
N LEU A 192 2.48 5.08 6.69
CA LEU A 192 1.25 5.88 6.56
C LEU A 192 1.42 7.26 7.18
N LEU A 193 1.91 7.32 8.42
CA LEU A 193 2.12 8.59 9.12
C LEU A 193 3.16 9.47 8.41
N LYS A 194 4.25 8.89 7.91
CA LYS A 194 5.29 9.64 7.19
C LYS A 194 4.77 10.17 5.85
N SER A 195 4.03 9.35 5.10
CA SER A 195 3.45 9.73 3.79
C SER A 195 2.55 10.95 3.92
N TRP A 196 1.64 10.95 4.90
CA TRP A 196 0.79 12.09 5.21
C TRP A 196 1.57 13.28 5.76
N TYR A 197 2.51 13.07 6.67
CA TYR A 197 3.28 14.16 7.26
C TYR A 197 4.14 14.90 6.23
N ASP A 198 4.73 14.19 5.29
CA ASP A 198 5.60 14.78 4.26
C ASP A 198 4.85 15.56 3.20
N GLU A 199 3.54 15.32 3.03
CA GLU A 199 2.67 16.03 2.08
C GLU A 199 3.17 15.99 0.62
N THR A 200 4.11 15.09 0.32
CA THR A 200 4.82 15.06 -0.97
C THR A 200 3.89 14.72 -2.14
N PHE A 201 2.81 13.99 -1.87
CA PHE A 201 1.81 13.59 -2.84
C PHE A 201 0.45 14.26 -2.62
N ASN A 202 0.41 15.42 -1.96
CA ASN A 202 -0.82 16.17 -1.77
C ASN A 202 -1.34 16.69 -3.11
N MET A 203 -2.38 16.04 -3.65
CA MET A 203 -2.89 16.26 -5.01
C MET A 203 -3.58 17.62 -5.21
N TRP A 204 -4.01 18.28 -4.13
CA TRP A 204 -4.95 19.40 -4.19
C TRP A 204 -4.34 20.75 -3.82
N SER A 205 -3.06 20.80 -3.46
CA SER A 205 -2.43 22.04 -3.00
C SER A 205 -0.92 22.05 -3.22
N TYR A 206 -0.43 23.14 -3.79
CA TYR A 206 1.00 23.36 -3.98
C TYR A 206 1.66 23.77 -2.66
N VAL A 207 2.94 23.42 -2.47
CA VAL A 207 3.73 23.86 -1.32
C VAL A 207 3.62 25.39 -1.19
N GLY A 208 3.32 25.87 0.02
CA GLY A 208 3.10 27.30 0.29
C GLY A 208 1.69 27.81 0.03
N THR A 209 0.73 26.93 -0.28
CA THR A 209 -0.69 27.29 -0.35
C THR A 209 -1.46 26.77 0.85
N ARG A 210 -2.56 27.46 1.19
CA ARG A 210 -3.51 27.03 2.23
C ARG A 210 -3.99 25.61 1.95
N GLY A 211 -4.02 24.77 2.97
CA GLY A 211 -4.43 23.38 2.91
C GLY A 211 -3.31 22.39 2.60
N HIS A 212 -2.13 22.87 2.18
CA HIS A 212 -1.00 21.98 1.84
C HIS A 212 -0.50 21.15 3.02
N PHE A 213 -0.52 21.69 4.23
CA PHE A 213 -0.13 20.98 5.45
C PHE A 213 -1.31 20.40 6.23
N GLY A 214 -2.44 20.16 5.55
CA GLY A 214 -3.66 19.68 6.18
C GLY A 214 -3.51 18.30 6.83
N HIS A 215 -2.84 17.36 6.16
CA HIS A 215 -2.61 16.03 6.72
C HIS A 215 -1.63 16.06 7.88
N ARG A 216 -0.56 16.86 7.76
CA ARG A 216 0.40 17.13 8.84
C ARG A 216 -0.30 17.72 10.06
N ALA A 217 -1.17 18.71 9.86
CA ALA A 217 -1.96 19.32 10.93
C ALA A 217 -2.90 18.31 11.59
N ALA A 218 -3.57 17.47 10.81
CA ALA A 218 -4.45 16.42 11.32
C ALA A 218 -3.71 15.41 12.20
N ILE A 219 -2.44 15.12 11.89
CA ILE A 219 -1.61 14.25 12.75
C ILE A 219 -1.24 14.97 14.05
N ILE A 220 -0.58 16.14 13.97
CA ILE A 220 0.00 16.83 15.14
C ILE A 220 -1.06 17.27 16.16
N TYR A 221 -2.24 17.67 15.66
CA TYR A 221 -3.33 18.22 16.46
C TYR A 221 -4.53 17.26 16.54
N SER A 222 -4.27 15.95 16.45
CA SER A 222 -5.27 14.91 16.65
C SER A 222 -5.61 14.71 18.14
N GLY A 223 -6.81 14.21 18.44
CA GLY A 223 -7.10 13.60 19.74
C GLY A 223 -8.36 14.12 20.45
N PRO A 224 -8.81 13.42 21.52
CA PRO A 224 -8.04 12.41 22.28
C PRO A 224 -8.01 11.00 21.68
N THR A 225 -8.94 10.64 20.79
CA THR A 225 -8.98 9.31 20.15
C THR A 225 -8.49 9.39 18.70
N VAL A 226 -7.66 8.43 18.29
CA VAL A 226 -7.18 8.29 16.91
C VAL A 226 -7.26 6.85 16.43
N ALA A 227 -7.39 6.65 15.13
CA ALA A 227 -7.19 5.36 14.49
C ALA A 227 -6.79 5.51 13.02
N VAL A 228 -6.12 4.48 12.50
CA VAL A 228 -6.03 4.24 11.06
C VAL A 228 -6.91 3.07 10.65
N GLY A 229 -7.42 3.14 9.44
CA GLY A 229 -8.15 2.07 8.78
C GLY A 229 -7.60 1.82 7.40
N MET A 230 -7.83 0.61 6.89
CA MET A 230 -7.29 0.19 5.61
C MET A 230 -8.24 -0.73 4.85
N SER A 231 -8.27 -0.55 3.53
CA SER A 231 -8.80 -1.46 2.52
C SER A 231 -7.67 -1.89 1.59
N ASP A 232 -7.96 -2.68 0.56
CA ASP A 232 -6.95 -3.04 -0.44
C ASP A 232 -6.44 -1.82 -1.21
N ASP A 233 -7.30 -0.82 -1.42
CA ASP A 233 -7.03 0.33 -2.29
C ASP A 233 -6.80 1.66 -1.55
N ALA A 234 -7.08 1.73 -0.25
CA ALA A 234 -6.97 2.99 0.48
C ALA A 234 -6.64 2.81 1.96
N ALA A 235 -6.16 3.91 2.54
CA ALA A 235 -5.97 4.07 3.97
C ALA A 235 -6.65 5.36 4.45
N SER A 236 -7.10 5.35 5.70
CA SER A 236 -7.65 6.50 6.40
C SER A 236 -6.93 6.70 7.73
N PHE A 237 -6.81 7.95 8.17
CA PHE A 237 -6.51 8.31 9.55
C PHE A 237 -7.66 9.17 10.03
N VAL A 238 -8.31 8.75 11.12
CA VAL A 238 -9.43 9.49 11.74
C VAL A 238 -9.06 9.85 13.16
N ALA A 239 -9.43 11.05 13.57
CA ALA A 239 -9.17 11.55 14.91
C ALA A 239 -10.32 12.41 15.42
N ASP A 240 -10.55 12.38 16.73
CA ASP A 240 -11.25 13.46 17.39
C ASP A 240 -10.55 14.80 17.11
N TRP A 241 -11.33 15.88 17.05
CA TRP A 241 -10.78 17.22 16.99
C TRP A 241 -10.20 17.61 18.35
N ALA A 242 -8.91 17.93 18.39
CA ALA A 242 -8.30 18.47 19.60
C ALA A 242 -8.77 19.92 19.83
N PRO A 243 -8.93 20.34 21.10
CA PRO A 243 -9.31 21.72 21.42
C PRO A 243 -8.20 22.70 21.03
N GLY A 244 -8.55 23.76 20.29
CA GLY A 244 -7.65 24.85 19.93
C GLY A 244 -7.74 25.26 18.46
N ASN A 245 -6.98 26.30 18.10
CA ASN A 245 -6.92 26.82 16.72
C ASN A 245 -5.65 26.39 15.98
N ASP A 246 -4.76 25.60 16.61
CA ASP A 246 -3.43 25.31 16.05
C ASP A 246 -3.48 24.44 14.79
N PHE A 247 -4.49 23.58 14.66
CA PHE A 247 -4.80 22.92 13.39
C PHE A 247 -5.00 23.95 12.28
N MET A 248 -5.85 24.96 12.50
CA MET A 248 -6.13 25.99 11.51
C MET A 248 -4.92 26.88 11.25
N ASN A 249 -4.05 27.11 12.24
CA ASN A 249 -2.81 27.85 12.05
C ASN A 249 -1.88 27.14 11.05
N LEU A 250 -1.69 25.83 11.21
CA LEU A 250 -0.86 25.05 10.28
C LEU A 250 -1.55 24.83 8.93
N TYR A 251 -2.86 24.57 8.93
CA TYR A 251 -3.65 24.43 7.69
C TYR A 251 -3.59 25.71 6.84
N ASN A 252 -3.62 26.89 7.47
CA ASN A 252 -3.55 28.18 6.78
C ASN A 252 -2.11 28.66 6.53
N TYR A 253 -1.09 27.91 6.92
CA TYR A 253 0.30 28.29 6.72
C TYR A 253 0.68 28.28 5.23
N THR A 254 1.19 29.41 4.74
CA THR A 254 1.56 29.62 3.33
C THR A 254 3.07 29.67 3.08
N GLY A 255 3.89 29.39 4.11
CA GLY A 255 5.32 29.18 3.91
C GLY A 255 5.62 27.77 3.39
N THR A 256 6.90 27.49 3.14
CA THR A 256 7.34 26.19 2.58
C THR A 256 7.85 25.21 3.63
N SER A 257 8.11 25.66 4.85
CA SER A 257 8.71 24.84 5.91
C SER A 257 8.15 25.25 7.29
N PRO A 258 6.97 24.72 7.68
CA PRO A 258 6.43 24.99 9.02
C PRO A 258 7.30 24.31 10.08
N ASP A 259 7.55 25.01 11.18
CA ASP A 259 8.32 24.50 12.32
C ASP A 259 7.54 23.40 13.06
N THR A 260 7.70 22.18 12.56
CA THR A 260 6.99 20.97 12.98
C THR A 260 7.98 19.82 12.96
N LYS A 261 7.84 18.88 13.90
CA LYS A 261 8.79 17.78 14.08
C LYS A 261 8.14 16.43 13.82
N PHE A 262 8.77 15.62 12.98
CA PHE A 262 8.49 14.19 12.87
C PHE A 262 9.53 13.39 13.64
N VAL A 263 9.20 12.14 13.97
CA VAL A 263 10.08 11.25 14.73
C VAL A 263 10.72 10.20 13.83
N SER A 264 11.90 9.71 14.22
CA SER A 264 12.53 8.60 13.51
C SER A 264 11.73 7.30 13.68
N LYS A 265 11.87 6.37 12.74
CA LYS A 265 11.27 5.03 12.82
C LYS A 265 11.69 4.26 14.09
N ASP A 266 12.91 4.49 14.56
CA ASP A 266 13.45 3.80 15.73
C ASP A 266 13.03 4.43 17.07
N SER A 267 12.24 5.52 17.04
CA SER A 267 11.67 6.13 18.25
C SER A 267 10.65 5.24 18.96
N VAL A 268 10.15 4.21 18.28
CA VAL A 268 9.15 3.26 18.79
C VAL A 268 9.66 1.83 18.64
N GLN A 269 9.63 1.10 19.77
CA GLN A 269 9.93 -0.34 19.83
C GLN A 269 8.65 -1.18 19.77
#